data_AF-D7VSN4-F1
#
_entry.id   AF-D7VSN4-F1
#
_cell.length_a   1.000
_cell.length_b   1.000
_cell.length_c   1.000
_cell.angle_alpha   90.00
_cell.angle_beta   90.00
_cell.angle_gamma   90.00
#
_symmetry.space_group_name_H-M   'P 1'
#
loop_
_entity.id
_entity.type
_entity.pdbx_description
1 polymer ?
#
loop_
_entity_poly.entity_id
_entity_poly.type
_entity_poly.pdbx_seq_one_letter_code
_entity_poly.pdbx_strand_id
1 'polypeptide(L)' 'MEQFLKLINQAGLASQVVTDLSLVVDDKHITHGCIFNVKVDRKNFKLFVPSPLHEPLLADGKKPLLKEIIQIKEVMLLK' A
#
# COMPACT_ATOMS: atom_id res chain seq x y z
N MET A 1 9.03 2.03 9.30
CA MET A 1 8.74 0.79 8.53
C MET A 1 8.90 -0.47 9.35
N GLU A 2 10.04 -0.72 10.01
CA GLU A 2 10.30 -2.00 10.71
C GLU A 2 9.24 -2.41 11.74
N GLN A 3 8.74 -1.47 12.57
CA GLN A 3 7.69 -1.78 13.55
C GLN A 3 6.38 -2.22 12.88
N PHE A 4 6.03 -1.62 11.74
CA PHE A 4 4.85 -2.01 10.97
C PHE A 4 5.02 -3.42 10.40
N LEU A 5 6.18 -3.75 9.84
CA LEU A 5 6.47 -5.10 9.32
C LEU A 5 6.36 -6.17 10.40
N LYS A 6 6.85 -5.88 11.62
CA LYS A 6 6.68 -6.78 12.77
C LYS A 6 5.20 -7.01 13.10
N LEU A 7 4.39 -5.95 13.12
CA LEU A 7 2.94 -6.06 13.38
C LEU A 7 2.22 -6.88 12.31
N ILE A 8 2.53 -6.66 11.03
CA ILE A 8 1.93 -7.42 9.93
C ILE A 8 2.27 -8.91 10.00
N ASN A 9 3.53 -9.23 10.30
CA ASN A 9 3.97 -10.63 10.43
C ASN A 9 3.32 -11.30 11.65
N GLN A 10 3.24 -10.62 12.79
CA GLN A 10 2.59 -11.15 14.00
C GLN A 10 1.09 -11.37 13.81
N ALA A 11 0.42 -10.47 13.10
CA ALA A 11 -1.02 -10.57 12.83
C ALA A 11 -1.36 -11.48 11.63
N GLY A 12 -0.37 -12.04 10.93
CA GLY A 12 -0.59 -12.91 9.76
C GLY A 12 -1.20 -12.20 8.55
N LEU A 13 -1.12 -10.87 8.47
CA LEU A 13 -1.82 -10.05 7.47
C LEU A 13 -1.08 -9.94 6.13
N ALA A 14 0.08 -10.57 5.97
CA ALA A 14 0.87 -10.49 4.74
C ALA A 14 0.09 -10.97 3.49
N SER A 15 -0.80 -11.96 3.67
CA SER A 15 -1.67 -12.49 2.62
C SER A 15 -3.04 -11.80 2.54
N GLN A 16 -3.23 -10.68 3.25
CA GLN A 16 -4.47 -9.92 3.18
C GLN A 16 -4.51 -9.13 1.87
N VAL A 17 -5.64 -9.19 1.17
CA VAL A 17 -5.94 -8.34 0.02
C VAL A 17 -6.23 -6.92 0.51
N VAL A 18 -5.56 -5.93 -0.09
CA VAL A 18 -5.79 -4.52 0.22
C VAL A 18 -6.72 -3.92 -0.82
N THR A 19 -7.93 -3.54 -0.40
CA THR A 19 -8.97 -3.00 -1.27
C THR A 19 -9.24 -1.51 -1.05
N ASP A 20 -8.86 -1.00 0.12
CA ASP A 20 -9.01 0.41 0.45
C ASP A 20 -7.77 1.16 -0.05
N LEU A 21 -7.95 1.89 -1.14
CA LEU A 21 -6.88 2.61 -1.82
C LEU A 21 -7.36 3.93 -2.43
N SER A 22 -6.43 4.83 -2.69
CA SER A 22 -6.69 6.12 -3.34
C SER A 22 -5.50 6.49 -4.23
N LEU A 23 -5.78 6.88 -5.47
CA LEU A 23 -4.75 7.41 -6.36
C LEU A 23 -4.39 8.84 -5.97
N VAL A 24 -3.10 9.16 -6.03
CA VAL A 24 -2.59 10.51 -5.82
C VAL A 24 -2.44 11.16 -7.17
N VAL A 25 -3.32 12.10 -7.48
CA VAL A 25 -3.40 12.79 -8.77
C VAL A 25 -3.28 14.28 -8.54
N ASP A 26 -2.52 14.97 -9.40
CA ASP A 26 -2.41 16.44 -9.35
C ASP A 26 -3.48 17.17 -10.17
N ASP A 27 -3.46 18.49 -10.13
CA ASP A 27 -4.40 19.36 -10.88
C ASP A 27 -4.30 19.20 -12.41
N LYS A 28 -3.19 18.62 -12.90
CA LYS A 28 -2.95 18.32 -14.32
C LYS A 28 -3.35 16.89 -14.68
N HIS A 29 -4.02 16.17 -13.78
CA HIS A 29 -4.43 14.77 -13.94
C HIS A 29 -3.25 13.79 -14.07
N ILE A 30 -2.07 14.16 -13.59
CA ILE A 30 -0.90 13.27 -13.56
C ILE A 30 -0.96 12.43 -12.28
N THR A 31 -0.86 11.11 -12.42
CA THR A 31 -0.84 10.18 -11.28
C THR A 31 0.57 10.05 -10.73
N HIS A 32 0.74 10.44 -9.47
CA HIS A 32 2.03 10.43 -8.75
C HIS A 32 2.23 9.18 -7.89
N GLY A 33 1.18 8.41 -7.65
CA GLY A 33 1.25 7.17 -6.89
C GLY A 33 -0.12 6.71 -6.38
N CYS A 34 -0.08 5.73 -5.48
CA CYS A 34 -1.26 5.17 -4.82
C CYS A 34 -1.05 5.06 -3.31
N ILE A 35 -2.04 5.47 -2.53
CA ILE A 35 -2.11 5.25 -1.09
C ILE A 35 -2.97 4.02 -0.82
N PHE A 36 -2.46 3.09 -0.03
CA PHE A 36 -3.15 1.92 0.46
C PHE A 36 -3.42 2.05 1.96
N ASN A 37 -4.68 1.93 2.37
CA ASN A 37 -5.07 1.96 3.78
C ASN A 37 -5.07 0.55 4.35
N VAL A 38 -4.24 0.32 5.37
CA VAL A 38 -4.07 -0.99 6.02
C VAL A 38 -4.45 -0.88 7.48
N LYS A 39 -5.49 -1.60 7.88
CA LYS A 39 -5.91 -1.69 9.28
C LYS A 39 -5.26 -2.90 9.94
N VAL A 40 -4.55 -2.65 11.03
CA VAL A 40 -3.94 -3.68 11.87
C VAL A 40 -4.43 -3.46 13.28
N ASP A 41 -5.24 -4.40 13.80
CA ASP A 41 -5.95 -4.27 15.07
C ASP A 41 -6.75 -2.95 15.17
N ARG A 42 -6.32 -2.04 16.05
CA ARG A 42 -6.93 -0.72 16.30
C ARG A 42 -6.18 0.43 15.62
N LYS A 43 -5.15 0.14 14.82
CA LYS A 43 -4.32 1.14 14.16
C LYS A 43 -4.56 1.11 12.66
N ASN A 44 -4.64 2.30 12.06
CA ASN A 44 -4.67 2.47 10.61
C ASN A 44 -3.29 2.94 10.16
N PHE A 45 -2.78 2.33 9.10
CA PHE A 45 -1.51 2.66 8.47
C PHE A 45 -1.75 3.00 7.01
N LYS A 46 -1.06 4.01 6.52
CA LYS A 46 -1.12 4.42 5.11
C LYS A 46 0.20 4.08 4.44
N LEU A 47 0.13 3.28 3.38
CA LEU A 47 1.28 2.94 2.56
C LEU A 47 1.18 3.67 1.25
N PHE A 48 2.13 4.55 0.96
CA PHE A 48 2.24 5.21 -0.32
C PHE A 48 3.24 4.47 -1.21
N VAL A 49 2.79 4.15 -2.42
CA VAL A 49 3.63 3.58 -3.48
C VAL A 49 3.70 4.62 -4.61
N PRO A 50 4.90 5.13 -4.95
CA PRO A 50 5.04 6.14 -5.99
C PRO A 50 4.74 5.58 -7.38
N SER A 51 4.43 6.46 -8.32
CA SER A 51 4.42 6.16 -9.75
C SER A 51 5.84 5.92 -10.26
N PRO A 52 6.07 4.95 -11.18
CA PRO A 52 5.09 4.04 -11.79
C PRO A 52 4.89 2.73 -11.00
N LEU A 53 5.53 2.57 -9.84
CA LEU A 53 5.58 1.30 -9.10
C LEU A 53 4.23 0.78 -8.60
N HIS A 54 3.23 1.66 -8.48
CA HIS A 54 1.87 1.27 -8.11
C HIS A 54 1.07 0.65 -9.26
N GLU A 55 1.43 0.91 -10.52
CA GLU A 55 0.64 0.48 -11.67
C GLU A 55 0.51 -1.05 -11.77
N PRO A 56 1.58 -1.86 -11.60
CA PRO A 56 1.48 -3.33 -11.65
C PRO A 56 0.68 -3.93 -10.49
N LEU A 57 0.49 -3.19 -9.40
CA LEU A 57 -0.35 -3.63 -8.28
C LEU A 57 -1.84 -3.55 -8.61
N LEU A 58 -2.21 -2.66 -9.54
CA LEU A 58 -3.60 -2.35 -9.91
C LEU A 58 -3.96 -2.79 -11.33
N ALA A 59 -2.97 -3.24 -12.12
CA ALA A 59 -3.16 -3.70 -13.49
C ALA A 59 -4.27 -4.74 -13.60
N ASP A 60 -5.08 -4.63 -14.65
CA ASP A 60 -6.18 -5.56 -14.96
C ASP A 60 -7.20 -5.75 -13.80
N GLY A 61 -7.39 -4.72 -12.96
CA GLY A 61 -8.29 -4.79 -11.81
C GLY A 61 -7.77 -5.68 -10.69
N LYS A 62 -6.46 -5.97 -10.67
CA LYS A 62 -5.79 -6.70 -9.60
C LYS A 62 -6.03 -6.01 -8.26
N LYS A 63 -6.22 -6.84 -7.23
CA LYS A 63 -6.25 -6.41 -5.83
C LYS A 63 -4.98 -6.90 -5.16
N PRO A 64 -4.02 -6.02 -4.85
CA PRO A 64 -2.71 -6.46 -4.38
C PRO A 64 -2.80 -7.02 -2.96
N LEU A 65 -1.97 -8.02 -2.69
CA LEU A 65 -1.74 -8.50 -1.34
C LEU A 65 -0.83 -7.52 -0.61
N LEU A 66 -1.00 -7.41 0.71
CA LEU A 66 -0.18 -6.53 1.54
C LEU A 66 1.32 -6.86 1.39
N LYS A 67 1.68 -8.14 1.27
CA LYS A 67 3.06 -8.57 1.01
C LYS A 67 3.64 -8.00 -0.28
N GLU A 68 2.83 -7.87 -1.33
CA GLU A 68 3.29 -7.35 -2.62
C GLU A 68 3.59 -5.85 -2.52
N ILE A 69 2.80 -5.12 -1.72
CA ILE A 69 3.00 -3.68 -1.47
C ILE A 69 4.28 -3.45 -0.64
N ILE A 70 4.46 -4.17 0.47
CA ILE A 70 5.60 -3.95 1.39
C ILE A 70 6.95 -4.42 0.83
N GLN A 71 6.94 -5.25 -0.22
CA GLN A 71 8.15 -5.70 -0.91
C GLN A 71 8.70 -4.63 -1.88
N ILE A 72 7.92 -3.60 -2.21
CA ILE A 72 8.37 -2.48 -3.02
C ILE A 72 9.35 -1.64 -2.20
N LYS A 73 10.59 -1.51 -2.69
CA LYS A 73 11.66 -0.81 -1.96
C LYS A 73 11.32 0.63 -1.60
N GLU A 74 10.56 1.31 -2.46
CA GLU A 74 10.22 2.72 -2.34
C GLU A 74 8.86 2.96 -1.66
N VAL A 75 8.25 1.92 -1.07
CA VAL A 75 7.02 2.09 -0.31
C VAL A 75 7.28 2.93 0.95
N MET A 76 6.45 3.95 1.14
CA MET A 76 6.55 4.85 2.27
C MET A 76 5.39 4.63 3.24
N LEU A 77 5.70 4.49 4.52
CA LEU A 77 4.69 4.49 5.57
C LEU A 77 4.42 5.94 6.00
N LEU A 78 3.21 6.39 5.74
CA LEU A 78 2.73 7.69 6.18
C LEU A 78 2.08 7.53 7.57
N LYS A 79 2.43 8.44 8.49
CA LYS A 79 1.88 8.50 9.85
C LYS A 79 0.56 9.25 9.88
#